data_AF-A0A4P2PWR0-F1
#
_entry.id   AF-A0A4P2PWR0-F1
#
_cell.length_a   1.000
_cell.length_b   1.000
_cell.length_c   1.000
_cell.angle_alpha   90.00
_cell.angle_beta   90.00
_cell.angle_gamma   90.00
#
_symmetry.space_group_name_H-M   'P 1'
#
loop_
_entity.id
_entity.type
_entity.pdbx_description
1 polymer ?
#
loop_
_entity_poly.entity_id
_entity_poly.type
_entity_poly.pdbx_seq_one_letter_code
_entity_poly.pdbx_strand_id
1 'polypeptide(L)'
;MRSIALAVAVCAGTLSLAPACDRGAPPVPAASDPNGNDLVVGAVVAAAEKSGGIRLYKIVEVEDLPPPFGRDLHMIAYDPKVATFQEAAELRRKGGMSIAKDHMAVRLVNFLPRDHRVIASEPVTDDERAPYLRSVQSRRR
;
A
#
# COMPACT_ATOMS: atom_id res chain seq x y z
N MET A 1 -29.28 -54.54 38.09
CA MET A 1 -28.16 -53.57 38.07
C MET A 1 -28.46 -52.51 37.02
N ARG A 2 -28.59 -51.25 37.48
CA ARG A 2 -28.26 -49.98 36.81
C ARG A 2 -28.94 -49.63 35.47
N SER A 3 -29.90 -48.72 35.59
CA SER A 3 -30.28 -47.70 34.60
C SER A 3 -29.07 -46.92 34.07
N ILE A 4 -29.14 -46.40 32.85
CA ILE A 4 -28.77 -45.02 32.46
C ILE A 4 -29.43 -44.74 31.09
N ALA A 5 -30.34 -43.76 31.08
CA ALA A 5 -30.76 -43.05 29.88
C ALA A 5 -29.72 -41.95 29.60
N LEU A 6 -29.35 -41.73 28.33
CA LEU A 6 -28.61 -40.54 27.94
C LEU A 6 -29.27 -39.92 26.70
N ALA A 7 -29.90 -38.76 26.92
CA ALA A 7 -30.44 -37.90 25.89
C ALA A 7 -29.31 -37.21 25.12
N VAL A 8 -29.35 -37.29 23.79
CA VAL A 8 -28.47 -36.52 22.90
C VAL A 8 -29.18 -35.23 22.55
N ALA A 9 -28.82 -34.15 23.25
CA ALA A 9 -29.10 -32.79 22.83
C ALA A 9 -27.81 -32.20 22.29
N VAL A 10 -27.67 -32.11 20.96
CA VAL A 10 -26.60 -31.33 20.33
C VAL A 10 -27.24 -30.10 19.72
N CYS A 11 -26.90 -28.97 20.31
CA CYS A 11 -27.34 -27.63 19.98
C CYS A 11 -27.11 -27.33 18.50
N ALA A 12 -28.16 -26.87 17.83
CA ALA A 12 -28.07 -26.11 16.59
C ALA A 12 -27.26 -24.84 16.88
N GLY A 13 -25.95 -24.88 16.62
CA GLY A 13 -25.09 -23.72 16.65
C GLY A 13 -25.51 -22.78 15.53
N THR A 14 -26.29 -21.77 15.86
CA THR A 14 -26.51 -20.60 15.02
C THR A 14 -25.14 -20.03 14.67
N LEU A 15 -24.72 -20.16 13.40
CA LEU A 15 -23.66 -19.34 12.85
C LEU A 15 -24.12 -17.88 12.95
N SER A 16 -23.70 -17.20 14.01
CA SER A 16 -23.74 -15.76 14.08
C SER A 16 -22.80 -15.25 12.99
N LEU A 17 -23.37 -14.94 11.82
CA LEU A 17 -22.79 -13.99 10.87
C LEU A 17 -22.57 -12.71 11.66
N ALA A 18 -21.36 -12.52 12.18
CA ALA A 18 -20.95 -11.23 12.67
C ALA A 18 -21.17 -10.26 11.50
N PRO A 19 -21.95 -9.18 11.67
CA PRO A 19 -22.03 -8.16 10.66
C PRO A 19 -20.60 -7.72 10.41
N ALA A 20 -20.15 -7.75 9.15
CA ALA A 20 -18.89 -7.18 8.75
C ALA A 20 -18.89 -5.74 9.23
N CYS A 21 -18.30 -5.48 10.40
CA CYS A 21 -18.09 -4.13 10.89
C CYS A 21 -17.32 -3.45 9.78
N ASP A 22 -17.96 -2.44 9.18
CA ASP A 22 -17.37 -1.51 8.25
C ASP A 22 -16.32 -0.70 9.03
N ARG A 23 -15.21 -1.36 9.41
CA ARG A 23 -14.07 -0.71 10.03
C ARG A 23 -13.61 0.28 8.98
N GLY A 24 -13.65 1.56 9.35
CA GLY A 24 -13.10 2.67 8.59
C GLY A 24 -11.71 2.34 8.03
N ALA A 25 -11.22 3.16 7.09
CA ALA A 25 -9.84 3.02 6.65
C ALA A 25 -8.92 2.99 7.88
N PRO A 26 -7.89 2.12 7.90
CA PRO A 26 -7.00 2.02 9.04
C PRO A 26 -6.41 3.39 9.36
N PRO A 27 -6.13 3.69 10.63
CA PRO A 27 -5.60 4.98 11.03
C PRO A 27 -4.27 5.25 10.32
N VAL A 28 -4.16 6.41 9.71
CA VAL A 28 -2.94 6.84 9.01
C VAL A 28 -1.86 7.20 10.05
N PRO A 29 -0.60 6.75 9.88
CA PRO A 29 0.48 7.16 10.75
C PRO A 29 0.59 8.69 10.85
N ALA A 30 0.90 9.19 12.06
CA ALA A 30 0.99 10.63 12.30
C ALA A 30 2.18 11.29 11.56
N ALA A 31 3.28 10.55 11.40
CA ALA A 31 4.54 11.04 10.82
C ALA A 31 5.14 10.02 9.83
N SER A 32 5.99 10.51 8.92
CA SER A 32 6.88 9.69 8.08
C SER A 32 7.95 9.00 8.94
N ASP A 33 8.45 7.84 8.50
CA ASP A 33 9.77 7.40 8.94
C ASP A 33 10.83 8.35 8.35
N PRO A 34 11.59 9.09 9.16
CA PRO A 34 12.59 10.04 8.66
C PRO A 34 13.71 9.37 7.86
N ASN A 35 13.92 8.07 8.04
CA ASN A 35 14.92 7.29 7.32
C ASN A 35 14.32 6.53 6.12
N GLY A 36 12.99 6.51 6.00
CA GLY A 36 12.27 5.78 4.94
C GLY A 36 12.48 4.27 4.98
N ASN A 37 12.63 3.66 6.16
CA ASN A 37 12.76 2.20 6.26
C ASN A 37 11.44 1.49 5.91
N ASP A 38 10.32 2.21 5.95
CA ASP A 38 8.99 1.77 5.57
C ASP A 38 8.74 1.89 4.04
N LEU A 39 9.62 2.55 3.29
CA LEU A 39 9.55 2.69 1.83
C LEU A 39 10.13 1.45 1.12
N VAL A 40 9.42 0.35 1.26
CA VAL A 40 9.77 -0.97 0.73
C VAL A 40 8.86 -1.40 -0.42
N VAL A 41 9.24 -2.45 -1.15
CA VAL A 41 8.40 -3.07 -2.19
C VAL A 41 7.03 -3.43 -1.62
N GLY A 42 5.97 -3.05 -2.34
CA GLY A 42 4.58 -3.26 -1.94
C GLY A 42 4.00 -2.18 -1.02
N ALA A 43 4.81 -1.25 -0.52
CA ALA A 43 4.29 -0.14 0.27
C ALA A 43 3.41 0.78 -0.60
N VAL A 44 2.21 1.05 -0.10
CA VAL A 44 1.31 2.07 -0.65
C VAL A 44 1.50 3.35 0.16
N VAL A 45 2.00 4.38 -0.51
CA VAL A 45 2.45 5.62 0.09
C VAL A 45 1.53 6.76 -0.34
N ALA A 46 0.93 7.44 0.62
CA ALA A 46 0.29 8.73 0.39
C ALA A 46 1.32 9.83 0.63
N ALA A 47 1.58 10.70 -0.35
CA ALA A 47 2.53 11.80 -0.18
C ALA A 47 2.03 13.12 -0.76
N ALA A 48 2.33 14.21 -0.05
CA ALA A 48 2.03 15.57 -0.51
C ALA A 48 2.89 15.90 -1.74
N GLU A 49 2.24 16.43 -2.79
CA GLU A 49 2.93 16.91 -3.99
C GLU A 49 3.07 18.44 -3.98
N LYS A 50 4.19 18.94 -4.52
CA LYS A 50 4.45 20.39 -4.65
C LYS A 50 3.35 21.13 -5.43
N SER A 51 2.72 20.46 -6.38
CA SER A 51 1.58 20.99 -7.16
C SER A 51 0.26 21.06 -6.37
N GLY A 52 0.26 20.66 -5.10
CA GLY A 52 -0.92 20.53 -4.27
C GLY A 52 -1.53 19.13 -4.31
N GLY A 53 -2.24 18.83 -3.22
CA GLY A 53 -2.88 17.54 -2.96
C GLY A 53 -1.94 16.43 -2.52
N ILE A 54 -2.54 15.36 -2.04
CA ILE A 54 -1.88 14.12 -1.63
C ILE A 54 -2.13 13.08 -2.72
N ARG A 55 -1.04 12.54 -3.25
CA ARG A 55 -1.07 11.50 -4.27
C ARG A 55 -0.75 10.14 -3.65
N LEU A 56 -1.42 9.10 -4.14
CA LEU A 56 -1.09 7.73 -3.83
C LEU A 56 -0.04 7.18 -4.80
N TYR A 57 0.92 6.46 -4.24
CA TYR A 57 1.93 5.72 -4.96
C TYR A 57 1.99 4.30 -4.45
N LYS A 58 2.39 3.36 -5.31
CA LYS A 58 2.76 2.00 -4.89
C LYS A 58 4.19 1.74 -5.32
N ILE A 59 5.04 1.32 -4.38
CA ILE A 59 6.42 0.96 -4.66
C ILE A 59 6.43 -0.45 -5.25
N VAL A 60 6.90 -0.58 -6.48
CA VAL A 60 6.96 -1.86 -7.20
C VAL A 60 8.35 -2.50 -7.19
N GLU A 61 9.39 -1.69 -6.99
CA GLU A 61 10.77 -2.14 -6.84
C GLU A 61 11.58 -1.11 -6.05
N VAL A 62 12.60 -1.57 -5.34
CA VAL A 62 13.63 -0.74 -4.72
C VAL A 62 14.98 -1.14 -5.30
N GLU A 63 15.69 -0.19 -5.90
CA GLU A 63 17.03 -0.40 -6.48
C GLU A 63 18.09 0.23 -5.57
N ASP A 64 18.94 -0.58 -4.93
CA ASP A 64 20.06 -0.11 -4.12
C ASP A 64 21.32 0.03 -5.00
N LEU A 65 21.68 1.28 -5.33
CA LEU A 65 22.86 1.59 -6.14
C LEU A 65 24.08 1.84 -5.24
N PRO A 66 25.31 1.58 -5.74
CA PRO A 66 26.51 1.87 -4.99
C PRO A 66 26.63 3.37 -4.65
N PRO A 67 27.35 3.74 -3.58
CA PRO A 67 27.68 5.14 -3.31
C PRO A 67 28.32 5.81 -4.53
N PRO A 68 28.02 7.09 -4.82
CA PRO A 68 27.19 8.02 -4.03
C PRO A 68 25.70 8.01 -4.43
N PHE A 69 25.25 7.06 -5.24
CA PHE A 69 23.91 7.11 -5.85
C PHE A 69 22.79 6.78 -4.86
N GLY A 70 23.01 5.78 -3.99
CA GLY A 70 22.07 5.40 -2.94
C GLY A 70 20.85 4.63 -3.47
N ARG A 71 19.71 4.77 -2.80
CA ARG A 71 18.49 4.00 -3.08
C ARG A 71 17.54 4.73 -4.02
N ASP A 72 17.04 4.03 -5.03
CA ASP A 72 15.98 4.47 -5.93
C ASP A 72 14.68 3.71 -5.65
N LEU A 73 13.57 4.43 -5.61
CA LEU A 73 12.23 3.90 -5.50
C LEU A 73 11.60 3.86 -6.89
N HIS A 74 11.13 2.68 -7.32
CA HIS A 74 10.34 2.54 -8.53
C HIS A 74 8.87 2.44 -8.16
N MET A 75 8.07 3.34 -8.69
CA MET A 75 6.71 3.56 -8.21
C MET A 75 5.69 3.64 -9.35
N ILE A 76 4.46 3.21 -9.06
CA ILE A 76 3.25 3.57 -9.80
C ILE A 76 2.63 4.78 -9.11
N ALA A 77 2.17 5.76 -9.89
CA ALA A 77 1.44 6.93 -9.41
C ALA A 77 -0.05 6.81 -9.78
N TYR A 78 -0.94 7.07 -8.83
CA TYR A 78 -2.38 6.95 -9.00
C TYR A 78 -3.10 8.29 -8.94
N ASP A 79 -4.14 8.48 -9.76
CA ASP A 79 -5.12 9.56 -9.69
C ASP A 79 -6.46 9.05 -9.11
N PRO A 80 -7.28 9.92 -8.50
CA PRO A 80 -7.04 11.35 -8.28
C PRO A 80 -6.14 11.63 -7.07
N LYS A 81 -5.71 12.89 -6.93
CA LYS A 81 -5.21 13.41 -5.66
C LYS A 81 -6.36 13.77 -4.73
N VAL A 82 -6.08 13.79 -3.43
CA VAL A 82 -7.04 14.16 -2.38
C VAL A 82 -6.46 15.24 -1.46
N ALA A 83 -7.28 15.80 -0.57
CA ALA A 83 -6.85 16.90 0.29
C ALA A 83 -6.10 16.41 1.54
N THR A 84 -6.48 15.25 2.08
CA THR A 84 -5.93 14.73 3.35
C THR A 84 -5.38 13.32 3.24
N PHE A 85 -4.48 12.95 4.15
CA PHE A 85 -3.92 11.59 4.18
C PHE A 85 -5.00 10.54 4.52
N GLN A 86 -5.97 10.92 5.36
CA GLN A 86 -7.10 10.06 5.69
C GLN A 86 -7.98 9.80 4.47
N GLU A 87 -8.26 10.83 3.66
CA GLU A 87 -8.95 10.65 2.37
C GLU A 87 -8.17 9.74 1.43
N ALA A 88 -6.83 9.79 1.45
CA ALA A 88 -6.01 8.92 0.61
C ALA A 88 -6.13 7.45 1.04
N ALA A 89 -6.12 7.19 2.34
CA ALA A 89 -6.36 5.86 2.88
C ALA A 89 -7.78 5.35 2.53
N GLU A 90 -8.78 6.22 2.62
CA GLU A 90 -10.14 5.88 2.19
C GLU A 90 -10.26 5.61 0.70
N LEU A 91 -9.63 6.42 -0.14
CA LEU A 91 -9.59 6.24 -1.59
C LEU A 91 -8.93 4.91 -1.94
N ARG A 92 -7.82 4.56 -1.28
CA ARG A 92 -7.15 3.27 -1.52
C ARG A 92 -8.08 2.10 -1.22
N ARG A 93 -8.81 2.17 -0.11
CA ARG A 93 -9.76 1.14 0.34
C ARG A 93 -11.00 1.04 -0.55
N LYS A 94 -11.61 2.18 -0.90
CA LYS A 94 -12.82 2.25 -1.73
C LYS A 94 -12.54 1.84 -3.19
N GLY A 95 -11.30 2.01 -3.65
CA GLY A 95 -10.93 1.84 -5.05
C GLY A 95 -11.32 3.05 -5.89
N GLY A 96 -11.45 2.86 -7.21
CA GLY A 96 -11.81 3.94 -8.15
C GLY A 96 -10.65 4.85 -8.53
N MET A 97 -9.41 4.40 -8.33
CA MET A 97 -8.22 5.09 -8.79
C MET A 97 -7.86 4.67 -10.22
N SER A 98 -7.24 5.57 -10.97
CA SER A 98 -6.60 5.27 -12.25
C SER A 98 -5.09 5.40 -12.15
N ILE A 99 -4.36 4.71 -13.03
CA ILE A 99 -2.91 4.87 -13.12
C ILE A 99 -2.62 6.19 -13.85
N ALA A 100 -2.02 7.13 -13.13
CA ALA A 100 -1.52 8.38 -13.68
C ALA A 100 -0.18 8.17 -14.41
N LYS A 101 0.68 7.33 -13.82
CA LYS A 101 1.95 6.90 -14.42
C LYS A 101 2.30 5.50 -13.92
N ASP A 102 2.49 4.58 -14.87
CA ASP A 102 2.73 3.16 -14.62
C ASP A 102 4.17 2.84 -14.20
N HIS A 103 5.12 3.77 -14.43
CA HIS A 103 6.48 3.68 -13.92
C HIS A 103 7.12 5.04 -13.69
N MET A 104 7.64 5.27 -12.49
CA MET A 104 8.52 6.37 -12.15
C MET A 104 9.71 5.87 -11.34
N ALA A 105 10.91 6.38 -11.61
CA ALA A 105 12.07 6.23 -10.74
C ALA A 105 12.26 7.51 -9.93
N VAL A 106 12.38 7.39 -8.61
CA VAL A 106 12.57 8.51 -7.68
C VAL A 106 13.67 8.16 -6.69
N ARG A 107 14.74 8.98 -6.66
CA ARG A 107 15.78 8.82 -5.64
C ARG A 107 15.20 9.02 -4.24
N LEU A 108 15.52 8.13 -3.30
CA LEU A 108 15.05 8.20 -1.92
C LEU A 108 15.33 9.57 -1.29
N VAL A 109 16.54 10.11 -1.48
CA VAL A 109 16.94 11.43 -0.97
C VAL A 109 16.07 12.59 -1.46
N ASN A 110 15.41 12.44 -2.61
CA ASN A 110 14.49 13.44 -3.17
C ASN A 110 13.04 13.20 -2.72
N PHE A 111 12.73 12.01 -2.22
CA PHE A 111 11.40 11.63 -1.74
C PHE A 111 11.24 11.90 -0.24
N LEU A 112 12.26 11.59 0.58
CA LEU A 112 12.23 11.75 2.04
C LEU A 112 11.78 13.13 2.54
N PRO A 113 12.16 14.26 1.91
CA PRO A 113 11.70 15.58 2.36
C PRO A 113 10.20 15.81 2.17
N ARG A 114 9.47 14.93 1.47
CA ARG A 114 8.02 15.05 1.31
C ARG A 114 7.32 14.60 2.57
N ASP A 115 6.21 15.27 2.89
CA ASP A 115 5.28 14.77 3.89
C ASP A 115 4.56 13.52 3.33
N HIS A 116 4.92 12.33 3.83
CA HIS A 116 4.45 11.05 3.28
C HIS A 116 4.10 10.02 4.36
N ARG A 117 3.12 9.15 4.11
CA ARG A 117 2.70 8.08 5.03
C ARG A 117 2.53 6.79 4.28
N VAL A 118 3.10 5.70 4.79
CA VAL A 118 2.73 4.35 4.33
C VAL A 118 1.38 4.02 4.94
N ILE A 119 0.37 3.88 4.07
CA ILE A 119 -1.03 3.68 4.46
C ILE A 119 -1.49 2.23 4.29
N ALA A 120 -0.77 1.44 3.50
CA ALA A 120 -0.99 0.02 3.33
C ALA A 120 0.29 -0.67 2.84
N SER A 121 0.33 -2.00 2.97
CA SER A 121 1.34 -2.86 2.37
C SER A 121 0.62 -3.97 1.62
N GLU A 122 0.95 -4.13 0.34
CA GLU A 122 0.26 -5.02 -0.57
C GLU A 122 1.23 -5.75 -1.49
N PRO A 123 0.90 -6.98 -1.91
CA PRO A 123 1.71 -7.68 -2.90
C PRO A 123 1.76 -6.90 -4.22
N VAL A 124 2.92 -6.93 -4.88
CA VAL A 124 3.10 -6.37 -6.23
C VAL A 124 2.83 -7.47 -7.24
N THR A 125 1.95 -7.20 -8.22
CA THR A 125 1.66 -8.16 -9.29
C THR A 125 2.68 -8.07 -10.43
N ASP A 126 2.73 -9.09 -11.28
CA ASP A 126 3.61 -9.10 -12.46
C ASP A 126 3.28 -7.95 -13.42
N ASP A 127 2.00 -7.64 -13.60
CA ASP A 127 1.54 -6.52 -14.44
C ASP A 127 2.00 -5.17 -13.89
N GLU A 128 1.94 -4.99 -12.57
CA GLU A 128 2.44 -3.78 -11.90
C GLU A 128 3.96 -3.63 -12.02
N ARG A 129 4.70 -4.76 -12.04
CA ARG A 129 6.17 -4.76 -12.14
C ARG A 129 6.68 -4.68 -13.58
N ALA A 130 5.86 -5.06 -14.57
CA ALA A 130 6.27 -5.11 -15.98
C ALA A 130 6.81 -3.78 -16.54
N PRO A 131 6.22 -2.60 -16.25
CA PRO A 131 6.79 -1.30 -16.65
C PRO A 131 8.23 -1.08 -16.19
N TYR A 132 8.53 -1.41 -14.92
CA TYR A 132 9.90 -1.33 -14.40
C TYR A 132 10.84 -2.27 -15.16
N LEU A 133 10.45 -3.53 -15.40
CA LEU A 133 11.29 -4.50 -16.11
C LEU A 133 11.61 -4.04 -17.54
N ARG A 134 10.64 -3.44 -18.25
CA ARG A 134 10.87 -2.82 -19.57
C ARG A 134 11.91 -1.70 -19.50
N SER A 135 11.86 -0.86 -18.45
CA SER A 135 12.84 0.21 -18.24
C SER A 135 14.26 -0.31 -17.96
N VAL A 136 14.40 -1.45 -17.28
CA VAL A 136 15.71 -2.09 -17.05
C VAL A 136 16.26 -2.64 -18.36
N GLN A 137 15.40 -3.30 -19.16
CA GLN A 137 15.81 -3.87 -20.45
C GLN A 137 16.26 -2.80 -21.44
N SER A 138 15.61 -1.64 -21.47
CA SER A 138 16.01 -0.54 -22.37
C SER A 138 17.34 0.07 -21.97
N ARG A 139 17.68 0.16 -20.68
CA ARG A 139 18.98 0.66 -20.18
C ARG A 139 20.17 -0.23 -20.53
N ARG A 140 19.93 -1.52 -20.82
CA ARG A 140 20.98 -2.51 -21.11
C ARG A 140 21.31 -2.65 -22.60
N ARG A 141 20.57 -1.96 -23.47
CA ARG A 141 20.81 -1.92 -24.91
C ARG A 141 21.67 -0.72 -25.25
#